data_AF-A0A7J2TXJ9-F1
#
_entry.id   AF-A0A7J2TXJ9-F1
#
_cell.length_a   1.000
_cell.length_b   1.000
_cell.length_c   1.000
_cell.angle_alpha   90.00
_cell.angle_beta   90.00
_cell.angle_gamma   90.00
#
_symmetry.space_group_name_H-M   'P 1'
#
loop_
_entity.id
_entity.type
_entity.pdbx_description
1 polymer ?
#
loop_
_entity_poly.entity_id
_entity_poly.type
_entity_poly.pdbx_seq_one_letter_code
_entity_poly.pdbx_strand_id
1 'polypeptide(L)' 'MTSKRLTLEDVMDSLVMALKPKPFTIDEKRLIIDDFLTLLQRRGLVTSSEIFRVEEAYFKKLEEAV' A
#
# COMPACT_ATOMS: atom_id res chain seq x y z
N MET A 1 -23.53 -0.57 16.17
CA MET A 1 -22.60 -0.26 15.04
C MET A 1 -21.47 -1.26 15.09
N THR A 2 -21.42 -2.23 14.17
CA THR A 2 -20.28 -3.13 14.03
C THR A 2 -19.10 -2.32 13.50
N SER A 3 -18.07 -2.10 14.32
CA SER A 3 -16.82 -1.52 13.83
C SER A 3 -16.25 -2.46 12.77
N LYS A 4 -16.26 -2.04 11.50
CA LYS A 4 -15.51 -2.73 10.45
C LYS A 4 -14.04 -2.73 10.90
N ARG A 5 -13.44 -3.92 11.04
CA ARG A 5 -11.99 -4.03 11.19
C ARG A 5 -11.35 -3.51 9.91
N LEU A 6 -10.47 -2.52 10.04
CA LEU A 6 -9.64 -2.05 8.93
C LEU A 6 -8.72 -3.19 8.48
N THR A 7 -8.75 -3.50 7.20
CA THR A 7 -7.84 -4.47 6.57
C THR A 7 -6.61 -3.76 6.02
N LEU A 8 -5.53 -4.51 5.76
CA LEU A 8 -4.35 -3.98 5.08
C LEU A 8 -4.69 -3.38 3.71
N GLU A 9 -5.65 -3.98 2.99
CA GLU A 9 -6.13 -3.50 1.70
C GLU A 9 -6.78 -2.12 1.80
N ASP A 10 -7.64 -1.90 2.81
CA ASP A 10 -8.27 -0.59 3.04
C ASP A 10 -7.24 0.52 3.32
N VAL A 11 -6.18 0.17 4.06
CA VAL A 11 -5.07 1.09 4.37
C VAL A 11 -4.29 1.44 3.11
N MET A 12 -4.02 0.46 2.26
CA MET A 12 -3.27 0.65 1.02
C MET A 12 -4.06 1.45 -0.01
N ASP A 13 -5.37 1.24 -0.13
CA ASP A 13 -6.22 2.04 -1.03
C ASP A 13 -6.20 3.51 -0.59
N SER A 14 -6.25 3.75 0.73
CA SER A 14 -6.14 5.09 1.31
C SER A 14 -4.79 5.74 1.01
N LEU A 15 -3.69 4.99 1.11
CA LEU A 15 -2.35 5.47 0.76
C LEU A 15 -2.28 5.87 -0.71
N VAL A 16 -2.77 5.04 -1.63
CA VAL A 16 -2.79 5.35 -3.06
C VAL A 16 -3.60 6.61 -3.35
N MET A 17 -4.78 6.76 -2.73
CA MET A 17 -5.57 7.99 -2.85
C MET A 17 -4.80 9.23 -2.39
N ALA A 18 -4.05 9.13 -1.30
CA ALA A 18 -3.21 10.21 -0.79
C ALA A 18 -2.02 10.55 -1.73
N LEU A 19 -1.56 9.59 -2.53
CA LEU A 19 -0.49 9.78 -3.52
C LEU A 19 -0.96 10.39 -4.84
N LYS A 20 -2.26 10.33 -5.18
CA LYS A 20 -2.82 10.87 -6.44
C LYS A 20 -2.64 12.39 -6.65
N PRO A 21 -2.87 13.27 -5.67
CA PRO A 21 -2.85 14.72 -5.92
C PRO A 21 -1.44 15.30 -6.11
N LYS A 22 -0.38 14.55 -5.83
CA LYS A 22 1.01 14.99 -5.99
C LYS A 22 1.62 14.39 -7.26
N PRO A 23 2.51 15.12 -7.97
CA PRO A 23 3.18 14.63 -9.16
C PRO A 23 4.33 13.67 -8.79
N PHE A 24 4.02 12.60 -8.08
CA PHE A 24 4.98 11.52 -7.85
C PHE A 24 5.11 10.70 -9.13
N THR A 25 6.35 10.44 -9.51
CA THR A 25 6.70 9.40 -10.49
C THR A 25 6.26 8.02 -10.00
N ILE A 26 6.17 7.06 -10.92
CA ILE A 26 5.84 5.67 -10.57
C ILE A 26 6.86 5.12 -9.56
N ASP A 27 8.14 5.38 -9.78
CA ASP A 27 9.22 4.89 -8.92
C ASP A 27 9.15 5.50 -7.50
N GLU A 28 8.80 6.78 -7.37
CA GLU A 28 8.55 7.39 -6.06
C GLU A 28 7.34 6.76 -5.35
N LYS A 29 6.26 6.46 -6.08
CA LYS A 29 5.09 5.77 -5.50
C LYS A 29 5.45 4.37 -5.02
N ARG A 30 6.29 3.65 -5.77
CA ARG A 30 6.80 2.32 -5.38
C ARG A 30 7.61 2.39 -4.10
N LEU A 31 8.56 3.31 -4.01
CA LEU A 31 9.38 3.52 -2.82
C LEU A 31 8.52 3.82 -1.58
N ILE A 32 7.52 4.70 -1.70
CA ILE A 32 6.64 5.05 -0.58
C ILE A 32 5.83 3.83 -0.12
N ILE A 33 5.32 3.02 -1.05
CA ILE A 33 4.57 1.81 -0.73
C ILE A 33 5.46 0.78 -0.02
N ASP A 34 6.66 0.54 -0.54
CA ASP A 34 7.61 -0.41 0.03
C ASP A 34 8.07 0.01 1.44
N ASP A 35 8.42 1.30 1.62
CA ASP A 35 8.77 1.86 2.93
C ASP A 35 7.61 1.70 3.93
N PHE A 36 6.38 1.92 3.49
CA PHE A 36 5.20 1.78 4.33
C PHE A 36 4.97 0.33 4.75
N LEU A 37 5.03 -0.63 3.83
CA LEU A 37 4.87 -2.06 4.12
C LEU A 37 5.99 -2.58 5.04
N THR A 38 7.23 -2.15 4.78
CA THR A 38 8.39 -2.45 5.64
C THR A 38 8.19 -1.93 7.06
N LEU A 39 7.65 -0.72 7.24
CA LEU A 39 7.35 -0.16 8.55
C LEU A 39 6.27 -0.97 9.29
N LEU A 40 5.21 -1.40 8.59
CA LEU A 40 4.17 -2.24 9.18
C LEU A 40 4.73 -3.60 9.61
N GLN A 41 5.60 -4.19 8.79
CA GLN A 41 6.25 -5.47 9.10
C GLN A 41 7.12 -5.38 10.35
N ARG A 42 7.96 -4.35 10.44
CA ARG A 42 8.84 -4.10 11.59
C ARG A 42 8.07 -3.91 12.89
N ARG A 43 6.83 -3.42 12.81
CA ARG A 43 5.93 -3.28 13.97
C ARG A 43 5.13 -4.55 14.28
N GLY A 44 5.32 -5.62 13.51
CA GLY A 44 4.56 -6.87 13.67
C GLY A 44 3.08 -6.75 13.31
N LEU A 45 2.71 -5.73 12.53
CA LEU A 45 1.31 -5.48 12.14
C LEU A 45 0.90 -6.28 10.91
N VAL A 46 1.86 -6.70 10.10
CA VAL A 46 1.66 -7.50 8.88
C VAL A 46 2.77 -8.54 8.75
N THR A 47 2.44 -9.66 8.13
CA THR A 47 3.36 -10.76 7.82
C THR A 47 3.97 -10.58 6.43
N SER A 48 5.11 -11.25 6.18
CA SER A 48 5.74 -11.25 4.86
C SER A 48 4.82 -11.78 3.75
N SER A 49 3.94 -12.74 4.05
CA SER A 49 2.97 -13.25 3.08
C SER A 49 1.89 -12.24 2.74
N GLU A 50 1.46 -11.43 3.71
CA GLU A 50 0.48 -10.36 3.48
C GLU A 50 1.08 -9.24 2.63
N ILE A 51 2.34 -8.86 2.91
CA ILE A 51 3.09 -7.88 2.11
C ILE A 51 3.18 -8.37 0.66
N PHE A 52 3.69 -9.58 0.42
CA PHE A 52 3.87 -10.11 -0.93
C PHE A 52 2.58 -10.05 -1.76
N ARG A 53 1.45 -10.48 -1.17
CA ARG A 53 0.15 -10.49 -1.86
C ARG A 53 -0.35 -9.09 -2.20
N VAL A 54 -0.13 -8.13 -1.30
CA VAL A 54 -0.63 -6.76 -1.44
C VAL A 54 0.28 -5.94 -2.35
N GLU A 55 1.60 -6.05 -2.18
CA GLU A 55 2.59 -5.36 -3.01
C GLU A 55 2.42 -5.67 -4.50
N GLU A 56 2.27 -6.95 -4.86
CA GLU A 56 2.03 -7.37 -6.25
C GLU A 56 0.75 -6.74 -6.82
N ALA A 57 -0.35 -6.79 -6.05
CA ALA A 57 -1.64 -6.24 -6.48
C ALA A 57 -1.58 -4.71 -6.68
N TYR A 58 -0.87 -4.00 -5.81
CA TYR A 58 -0.79 -2.53 -5.87
C TYR A 58 0.22 -2.02 -6.90
N PHE A 59 1.33 -2.71 -7.10
CA PHE A 59 2.27 -2.35 -8.17
C PHE A 59 1.65 -2.52 -9.55
N LYS A 60 0.87 -3.58 -9.76
CA LYS A 60 0.11 -3.76 -11.00
C LYS A 60 -0.90 -2.62 -11.23
N LYS A 61 -1.66 -2.24 -10.20
CA LYS A 61 -2.60 -1.10 -10.26
C LYS A 61 -1.91 0.23 -10.59
N LEU A 62 -0.68 0.43 -10.10
CA LEU A 62 0.10 1.64 -10.38
C LEU A 62 0.57 1.72 -11.83
N GLU A 63 0.98 0.59 -12.41
CA GLU A 63 1.38 0.50 -13.82
C GLU A 63 0.20 0.72 -14.77
N GLU A 64 -0.98 0.19 -14.45
CA GLU A 64 -2.20 0.36 -15.26
C GLU A 64 -2.78 1.79 -15.22
N ALA A 65 -2.35 2.62 -14.27
CA ALA A 65 -2.84 3.98 -14.07
C ALA A 65 -2.03 5.07 -14.80
N VAL A 66 -1.04 4.67 -15.60
CA VAL A 66 -0.10 5.51 -16.37
C VAL A 66 -0.46 5.42 -17.85
#